data_AF-A0A6I9YWB1-F1
#
_entry.id   AF-A0A6I9YWB1-F1
#
_cell.length_a   1.000
_cell.length_b   1.000
_cell.length_c   1.000
_cell.angle_alpha   90.00
_cell.angle_beta   90.00
_cell.angle_gamma   90.00
#
_symmetry.space_group_name_H-M   'P 1'
#
loop_
_entity.id
_entity.type
_entity.pdbx_description
1 polymer ?
#
loop_
_entity_poly.entity_id
_entity_poly.type
_entity_poly.pdbx_seq_one_letter_code
_entity_poly.pdbx_strand_id
1 'polypeptide(L)'
;MLHTIYSALLVENLLTAFFNFTKKKVDYETFKAVNDACLVYDGRLVIDTNFHTNDVSIRAAGPLTKFSNIYYANEWTHSNFNSKEIGFQLAAAMLNLFDPTLEPVFEPSEDLDRLIPMYKGCKIKGGVLPGKYNYLHVFKPGIPARLDVQESQPDYVSTALSNKQLSHFKEPWALAIYHDRFSDLKKELRQILVSTQEEEMPSMQELVRQIVEGEISLLERPKTYLKQCFRQSICNNMVQKSILNYLNYNNYHLPMFAWPGIV
;
A
#
# COMPACT_ATOMS: atom_id res chain seq x y z
N MET A 1 -8.85 -8.63 -3.64
CA MET A 1 -8.08 -8.84 -4.89
C MET A 1 -8.72 -8.15 -6.10
N LEU A 2 -10.00 -8.39 -6.39
CA LEU A 2 -10.76 -7.74 -7.46
C LEU A 2 -10.66 -6.21 -7.48
N HIS A 3 -10.87 -5.55 -6.33
CA HIS A 3 -10.82 -4.08 -6.23
C HIS A 3 -9.45 -3.47 -6.63
N THR A 4 -8.36 -4.22 -6.49
CA THR A 4 -7.01 -3.83 -6.91
C THR A 4 -6.84 -3.92 -8.43
N ILE A 5 -7.41 -4.97 -9.04
CA ILE A 5 -7.37 -5.19 -10.49
C ILE A 5 -8.26 -4.17 -11.22
N TYR A 6 -9.47 -3.88 -10.70
CA TYR A 6 -10.34 -2.81 -11.22
C TYR A 6 -9.68 -1.44 -11.17
N SER A 7 -9.00 -1.14 -10.06
CA SER A 7 -8.31 0.13 -9.92
C SER A 7 -7.11 0.28 -10.86
N ALA A 8 -6.47 -0.84 -11.23
CA ALA A 8 -5.36 -0.84 -12.18
C ALA A 8 -5.82 -0.67 -13.64
N LEU A 9 -6.96 -1.26 -14.02
CA LEU A 9 -7.47 -1.21 -15.39
C LEU A 9 -8.04 0.15 -15.80
N LEU A 10 -8.75 0.82 -14.89
CA LEU A 10 -9.31 2.16 -15.11
C LEU A 10 -8.28 3.23 -15.45
N VAL A 11 -7.06 3.05 -14.95
CA VAL A 11 -6.08 4.13 -14.88
C VAL A 11 -5.14 4.10 -16.08
N GLU A 12 -4.90 2.93 -16.69
CA GLU A 12 -3.85 2.80 -17.72
C GLU A 12 -4.21 3.36 -19.11
N ASN A 13 -5.43 3.87 -19.34
CA ASN A 13 -5.85 4.40 -20.65
C ASN A 13 -5.76 5.92 -20.80
N LEU A 14 -5.34 6.61 -19.74
CA LEU A 14 -4.74 7.95 -19.84
C LEU A 14 -3.48 8.12 -18.97
N LEU A 15 -3.15 7.16 -18.10
CA LEU A 15 -1.95 7.21 -17.28
C LEU A 15 -0.97 6.08 -17.62
N THR A 16 0.25 6.45 -17.99
CA THR A 16 1.40 5.55 -18.13
C THR A 16 1.77 4.87 -16.79
N ALA A 17 1.26 5.38 -15.66
CA ALA A 17 1.43 4.81 -14.33
C ALA A 17 0.21 5.06 -13.41
N PHE A 18 -0.28 4.01 -12.75
CA PHE A 18 -1.26 4.12 -11.66
C PHE A 18 -0.56 4.11 -10.31
N PHE A 19 -0.76 5.16 -9.51
CA PHE A 19 -0.29 5.21 -8.13
C PHE A 19 -1.46 4.99 -7.18
N ASN A 20 -1.51 3.81 -6.56
CA ASN A 20 -2.48 3.52 -5.52
C ASN A 20 -1.98 4.06 -4.17
N PHE A 21 -2.55 5.17 -3.72
CA PHE A 21 -2.26 5.78 -2.41
C PHE A 21 -3.10 5.21 -1.25
N THR A 22 -3.81 4.10 -1.47
CA THR A 22 -4.57 3.45 -0.39
C THR A 22 -3.60 3.03 0.71
N LYS A 23 -3.86 3.47 1.95
CA LYS A 23 -3.09 3.02 3.10
C LYS A 23 -3.17 1.50 3.19
N LYS A 24 -2.02 0.84 3.36
CA LYS A 24 -1.98 -0.60 3.60
C LYS A 24 -2.83 -0.91 4.85
N LYS A 25 -3.70 -1.90 4.72
CA LYS A 25 -4.54 -2.42 5.81
C LYS A 25 -4.32 -3.93 5.92
N VAL A 26 -4.73 -4.49 7.05
CA VAL A 26 -4.81 -5.94 7.24
C VAL A 26 -5.86 -6.48 6.29
N ASP A 27 -5.55 -7.58 5.62
CA ASP A 27 -6.49 -8.28 4.74
C ASP A 27 -7.65 -8.87 5.55
N TYR A 28 -8.86 -8.90 4.99
CA TYR A 28 -10.04 -9.34 5.71
C TYR A 28 -9.95 -10.80 6.16
N GLU A 29 -9.42 -11.70 5.33
CA GLU A 29 -9.26 -13.11 5.70
C GLU A 29 -8.24 -13.28 6.81
N THR A 30 -7.18 -12.45 6.80
CA THR A 30 -6.20 -12.44 7.91
C THR A 30 -6.85 -11.97 9.20
N PHE A 31 -7.61 -10.88 9.16
CA PHE A 31 -8.36 -10.39 10.32
C PHE A 31 -9.33 -11.45 10.85
N LYS A 32 -10.10 -12.08 9.96
CA LYS A 32 -11.05 -13.13 10.31
C LYS A 32 -10.35 -14.32 10.95
N ALA A 33 -9.24 -14.80 10.39
CA ALA A 33 -8.46 -15.89 10.97
C ALA A 33 -7.94 -15.57 12.39
N VAL A 34 -7.45 -14.34 12.61
CA VAL A 34 -6.99 -13.89 13.94
C VAL A 34 -8.15 -13.87 14.95
N ASN A 35 -9.31 -13.37 14.53
CA ASN A 35 -10.49 -13.29 15.39
C ASN A 35 -11.10 -14.68 15.68
N ASP A 36 -11.16 -15.55 14.68
CA ASP A 36 -11.64 -16.94 14.81
C ASP A 36 -10.72 -17.75 15.73
N ALA A 37 -9.43 -17.39 15.82
CA ALA A 37 -8.46 -17.97 16.77
C ALA A 37 -8.52 -17.33 18.18
N CYS A 38 -9.48 -16.44 18.47
CA CYS A 38 -9.62 -15.73 19.75
C CYS A 38 -8.37 -14.95 20.18
N LEU A 39 -7.60 -14.46 19.21
CA LEU A 39 -6.45 -13.59 19.46
C LEU A 39 -6.89 -12.13 19.57
N VAL A 40 -6.33 -11.41 20.54
CA VAL A 40 -6.70 -10.01 20.79
C VAL A 40 -6.31 -9.14 19.60
N TYR A 41 -7.30 -8.44 19.04
CA TYR A 41 -7.15 -7.58 17.87
C TYR A 41 -7.69 -6.17 18.15
N ASP A 42 -6.81 -5.16 18.06
CA ASP A 42 -7.14 -3.74 18.23
C ASP A 42 -6.61 -2.95 17.03
N GLY A 43 -7.29 -3.14 15.90
CA GLY A 43 -6.86 -2.67 14.57
C GLY A 43 -5.65 -3.41 13.99
N ARG A 44 -4.93 -4.16 14.82
CA ARG A 44 -3.72 -4.98 14.59
C ARG A 44 -3.69 -6.11 15.62
N LEU A 45 -2.95 -7.18 15.35
CA LEU A 45 -2.72 -8.26 16.32
C LEU A 45 -1.90 -7.71 17.51
N VAL A 46 -2.44 -7.83 18.72
CA VAL A 46 -1.79 -7.31 19.93
C VAL A 46 -0.74 -8.29 20.42
N ILE A 47 0.46 -7.77 20.72
CA ILE A 47 1.57 -8.53 21.28
C ILE A 47 2.22 -7.83 22.49
N ASP A 48 2.94 -8.59 23.31
CA ASP A 48 3.85 -8.08 24.34
C ASP A 48 5.24 -7.74 23.75
N THR A 49 6.18 -7.33 24.62
CA THR A 49 7.57 -7.02 24.25
C THR A 49 8.39 -8.24 23.87
N ASN A 50 7.93 -9.44 24.24
CA ASN A 50 8.50 -10.74 23.92
C ASN A 50 7.79 -11.41 22.72
N PHE A 51 7.04 -10.66 21.94
CA PHE A 51 6.29 -11.10 20.75
C PHE A 51 5.13 -12.06 21.01
N HIS A 52 4.76 -12.34 22.27
CA HIS A 52 3.58 -13.17 22.56
C HIS A 52 2.30 -12.45 22.25
N THR A 53 1.31 -13.20 21.78
CA THR A 53 -0.09 -12.77 21.81
C THR A 53 -0.70 -13.00 23.20
N ASN A 54 -2.02 -12.87 23.34
CA ASN A 54 -2.72 -13.30 24.56
C ASN A 54 -2.63 -14.81 24.79
N ASP A 55 -2.33 -15.60 23.76
CA ASP A 55 -1.90 -16.98 23.91
C ASP A 55 -0.36 -17.04 23.88
N VAL A 56 0.24 -17.46 24.99
CA VAL A 56 1.70 -17.57 25.16
C VAL A 56 2.36 -18.60 24.24
N SER A 57 1.59 -19.55 23.69
CA SER A 57 2.11 -20.48 22.68
C SER A 57 2.21 -19.85 21.29
N ILE A 58 1.53 -18.72 21.07
CA ILE A 58 1.47 -18.02 19.79
C ILE A 58 2.26 -16.72 19.88
N ARG A 59 3.29 -16.61 19.03
CA ARG A 59 4.08 -15.38 18.87
C ARG A 59 3.88 -14.78 17.49
N ALA A 60 3.98 -13.46 17.40
CA ALA A 60 3.83 -12.75 16.14
C ALA A 60 4.76 -11.55 16.04
N ALA A 61 5.22 -11.25 14.82
CA ALA A 61 6.01 -10.06 14.54
C ALA A 61 5.65 -9.47 13.17
N GLY A 62 6.15 -8.25 12.92
CA GLY A 62 6.01 -7.59 11.63
C GLY A 62 4.74 -6.74 11.50
N PRO A 63 4.45 -6.21 10.29
CA PRO A 63 3.50 -5.11 10.10
C PRO A 63 2.03 -5.40 10.45
N LEU A 64 1.66 -6.64 10.80
CA LEU A 64 0.34 -7.01 11.31
C LEU A 64 0.18 -6.65 12.80
N THR A 65 1.28 -6.53 13.53
CA THR A 65 1.30 -6.48 14.99
C THR A 65 1.34 -5.05 15.55
N LYS A 66 0.88 -4.90 16.79
CA LYS A 66 1.05 -3.72 17.66
C LYS A 66 1.38 -4.18 19.08
N PHE A 67 2.10 -3.37 19.84
CA PHE A 67 2.28 -3.63 21.27
C PHE A 67 0.97 -3.37 22.05
N SER A 68 0.81 -4.08 23.16
CA SER A 68 -0.32 -3.93 24.09
C SER A 68 -0.47 -2.49 24.59
N ASN A 69 -1.71 -2.09 24.87
CA ASN A 69 -2.04 -0.73 25.29
C ASN A 69 -1.45 -0.37 26.67
N ILE A 70 -1.04 -1.39 27.46
CA ILE A 70 -0.34 -1.20 28.75
C ILE A 70 0.95 -0.39 28.62
N TYR A 71 1.54 -0.37 27.42
CA TYR A 71 2.77 0.34 27.11
C TYR A 71 2.55 1.79 26.65
N TYR A 72 1.30 2.24 26.50
CA TYR A 72 0.93 3.61 26.10
C TYR A 72 1.60 4.14 24.82
N ALA A 73 2.03 3.27 23.89
CA ALA A 73 2.69 3.68 22.64
C ALA A 73 2.06 3.03 21.39
N ASN A 74 0.78 3.32 21.16
CA ASN A 74 0.01 2.76 20.04
C ASN A 74 0.61 3.01 18.65
N GLU A 75 1.36 4.10 18.49
CA GLU A 75 2.03 4.46 17.23
C GLU A 75 3.32 3.66 17.00
N TRP A 76 3.89 3.08 18.06
CA TRP A 76 5.10 2.29 18.00
C TRP A 76 4.78 0.87 17.54
N THR A 77 4.62 0.67 16.23
CA THR A 77 4.31 -0.65 15.67
C THR A 77 5.47 -1.19 14.86
N HIS A 78 5.59 -2.52 14.74
CA HIS A 78 6.58 -3.14 13.85
C HIS A 78 6.48 -2.66 12.39
N SER A 79 5.31 -2.13 11.98
CA SER A 79 5.17 -1.52 10.65
C SER A 79 6.02 -0.27 10.46
N ASN A 80 6.60 0.32 11.51
CA ASN A 80 7.44 1.52 11.49
C ASN A 80 8.94 1.20 11.40
N PHE A 81 9.37 -0.04 11.63
CA PHE A 81 10.79 -0.40 11.78
C PHE A 81 11.29 -1.38 10.71
N ASN A 82 12.57 -1.76 10.80
CA ASN A 82 13.21 -2.69 9.90
C ASN A 82 12.74 -4.14 10.17
N SER A 83 12.10 -4.77 9.19
CA SER A 83 11.55 -6.11 9.35
C SER A 83 12.61 -7.21 9.54
N LYS A 84 13.84 -7.01 9.05
CA LYS A 84 14.95 -7.96 9.26
C LYS A 84 15.43 -7.92 10.70
N GLU A 85 15.56 -6.72 11.27
CA GLU A 85 15.92 -6.55 12.69
C GLU A 85 14.83 -7.14 13.59
N ILE A 86 13.56 -6.85 13.30
CA ILE A 86 12.42 -7.43 14.03
C ILE A 86 12.43 -8.96 13.94
N GLY A 87 12.61 -9.52 12.75
CA GLY A 87 12.66 -10.98 12.55
C GLY A 87 13.83 -11.62 13.27
N PHE A 88 14.99 -10.96 13.29
CA PHE A 88 16.16 -11.41 14.05
C PHE A 88 15.87 -11.44 15.56
N GLN A 89 15.25 -10.38 16.11
CA GLN A 89 14.88 -10.34 17.52
C GLN A 89 13.82 -11.40 17.89
N LEU A 90 12.81 -11.61 17.05
CA LEU A 90 11.83 -12.68 17.25
C LEU A 90 12.54 -14.05 17.28
N ALA A 91 13.43 -14.31 16.31
CA ALA A 91 14.18 -15.55 16.25
C ALA A 91 15.04 -15.74 17.50
N ALA A 92 15.77 -14.70 17.92
CA ALA A 92 16.58 -14.74 19.13
C ALA A 92 15.74 -15.02 20.39
N ALA A 93 14.57 -14.39 20.53
CA ALA A 93 13.65 -14.65 21.64
C ALA A 93 13.11 -16.08 21.65
N MET A 94 13.00 -16.71 20.48
CA MET A 94 12.54 -18.10 20.33
C MET A 94 13.67 -19.13 20.50
N LEU A 95 14.95 -18.76 20.38
CA LEU A 95 16.07 -19.73 20.42
C LEU A 95 16.08 -20.58 21.70
N ASN A 96 15.75 -19.98 22.85
CA ASN A 96 15.68 -20.69 24.14
C ASN A 96 14.64 -21.82 24.16
N LEU A 97 13.67 -21.81 23.23
CA LEU A 97 12.68 -22.88 23.11
C LEU A 97 13.23 -24.10 22.34
N PHE A 98 14.27 -23.90 21.53
CA PHE A 98 14.80 -24.93 20.62
C PHE A 98 16.20 -25.42 21.01
N ASP A 99 16.95 -24.63 21.77
CA ASP A 99 18.26 -25.01 22.25
C ASP A 99 18.29 -25.00 23.79
N PRO A 100 18.17 -26.19 24.43
CA PRO A 100 18.17 -26.31 25.88
C PRO A 100 19.54 -26.06 26.51
N THR A 101 20.59 -25.84 25.71
CA THR A 101 21.94 -25.53 26.21
C THR A 101 22.17 -24.04 26.39
N LEU A 102 21.27 -23.18 25.88
CA LEU A 102 21.31 -21.75 26.11
C LEU A 102 20.88 -21.44 27.53
N GLU A 103 21.66 -20.60 28.21
CA GLU A 103 21.24 -20.07 29.51
C GLU A 103 19.97 -19.22 29.32
N PRO A 104 18.90 -19.47 30.08
CA PRO A 104 17.73 -18.62 30.02
C PRO A 104 18.17 -17.19 30.34
N VAL A 105 17.94 -16.29 29.37
CA VAL A 105 18.18 -14.86 29.57
C VAL A 105 17.40 -14.47 30.81
N PHE A 106 18.10 -14.04 31.86
CA PHE A 106 17.54 -13.61 33.14
C PHE A 106 16.22 -12.88 32.91
N GLU A 107 15.16 -13.30 33.62
CA GLU A 107 13.91 -12.54 33.65
C GLU A 107 14.25 -11.08 33.90
N PRO A 108 13.87 -10.16 33.00
CA PRO A 108 14.04 -8.75 33.26
C PRO A 108 13.35 -8.42 34.59
N SER A 109 13.94 -7.58 35.43
CA SER A 109 13.24 -7.06 36.62
C SER A 109 11.87 -6.50 36.20
N GLU A 110 10.84 -6.62 37.03
CA GLU A 110 9.45 -6.18 36.71
C GLU A 110 9.35 -4.77 36.09
N ASP A 111 10.32 -3.89 36.38
CA ASP A 111 10.44 -2.54 35.81
C ASP A 111 10.83 -2.49 34.31
N LEU A 112 11.56 -3.49 33.79
CA LEU A 112 11.99 -3.59 32.39
C LEU A 112 10.88 -4.17 31.48
N ASP A 113 9.95 -4.93 32.05
CA ASP A 113 8.81 -5.52 31.33
C ASP A 113 7.81 -4.50 30.80
N ARG A 114 7.94 -3.23 31.22
CA ARG A 114 7.13 -2.09 30.76
C ARG A 114 7.80 -1.26 29.66
N LEU A 115 9.03 -1.59 29.26
CA LEU A 115 9.74 -0.85 28.23
C LEU A 115 9.55 -1.50 26.86
N ILE A 116 9.14 -0.70 25.88
CA ILE A 116 9.02 -1.17 24.50
C ILE A 116 10.42 -1.29 23.87
N PRO A 117 10.70 -2.37 23.11
CA PRO A 117 11.95 -2.53 22.39
C PRO A 117 12.29 -1.34 21.48
N MET A 118 13.55 -0.93 21.55
CA MET A 118 14.13 0.05 20.64
C MET A 118 14.74 -0.63 19.41
N TYR A 119 14.31 -0.21 18.23
CA TYR A 119 14.86 -0.64 16.95
C TYR A 119 15.82 0.42 16.40
N LYS A 120 17.00 0.00 15.98
CA LYS A 120 18.07 0.92 15.51
C LYS A 120 18.33 0.78 14.01
N GLY A 121 17.87 -0.30 13.39
CA GLY A 121 18.03 -0.54 11.96
C GLY A 121 17.27 0.49 11.13
N CYS A 122 17.95 1.05 10.12
CA CYS A 122 17.28 1.91 9.15
C CYS A 122 16.19 1.15 8.42
N LYS A 123 15.06 1.80 8.16
CA LYS A 123 13.99 1.20 7.38
C LYS A 123 14.21 1.51 5.92
N ILE A 124 14.26 0.47 5.10
CA ILE A 124 14.56 0.59 3.68
C ILE A 124 13.32 0.20 2.90
N LYS A 125 12.91 1.05 1.96
CA LYS A 125 11.95 0.73 0.90
C LYS A 125 12.66 0.86 -0.43
N GLY A 126 12.44 -0.07 -1.34
CA GLY A 126 13.00 0.02 -2.67
C GLY A 126 12.22 -0.83 -3.66
N GLY A 127 12.56 -0.70 -4.92
CA GLY A 127 11.95 -1.44 -6.00
C GLY A 127 12.43 -0.97 -7.36
N VAL A 128 12.08 -1.72 -8.39
CA VAL A 128 12.36 -1.33 -9.78
C VAL A 128 11.12 -0.61 -10.32
N LEU A 129 11.29 0.65 -10.70
CA LEU A 129 10.28 1.45 -11.37
C LEU A 129 10.23 1.12 -12.87
N PRO A 130 9.11 1.42 -13.56
CA PRO A 130 9.03 1.31 -15.03
C PRO A 130 10.21 2.02 -15.70
N GLY A 131 10.76 1.42 -16.76
CA GLY A 131 11.95 1.95 -17.43
C GLY A 131 13.30 1.53 -16.82
N LYS A 132 13.31 0.52 -15.93
CA LYS A 132 14.53 -0.02 -15.27
C LYS A 132 15.20 0.94 -14.28
N TYR A 133 14.48 1.95 -13.79
CA TYR A 133 14.99 2.81 -12.72
C TYR A 133 14.93 2.08 -11.38
N ASN A 134 15.97 2.20 -10.58
CA ASN A 134 15.99 1.66 -9.22
C ASN A 134 15.56 2.74 -8.22
N TYR A 135 14.53 2.44 -7.44
CA TYR A 135 14.10 3.26 -6.32
C TYR A 135 14.69 2.71 -5.03
N LEU A 136 15.26 3.61 -4.23
CA LEU A 136 15.69 3.34 -2.87
C LEU A 136 15.32 4.54 -2.00
N HIS A 137 14.65 4.25 -0.89
CA HIS A 137 14.27 5.21 0.12
C HIS A 137 14.60 4.64 1.49
N VAL A 138 15.49 5.34 2.18
CA VAL A 138 16.00 4.97 3.50
C VAL A 138 15.43 5.95 4.52
N PHE A 139 14.84 5.41 5.59
CA PHE A 139 14.29 6.17 6.69
C PHE A 139 15.06 5.86 7.97
N LYS A 140 15.22 6.87 8.83
CA LYS A 140 15.62 6.67 10.23
C LYS A 140 14.56 5.80 10.93
N PRO A 141 14.95 4.84 11.80
CA PRO A 141 13.98 4.12 12.61
C PRO A 141 13.19 5.09 13.49
N GLY A 142 11.87 4.92 13.54
CA GLY A 142 11.00 5.75 14.36
C GLY A 142 9.60 5.89 13.80
N ILE A 143 8.75 6.58 14.56
CA ILE A 143 7.41 6.96 14.12
C ILE A 143 7.57 8.09 13.09
N PRO A 144 7.05 7.94 11.85
CA PRO A 144 7.12 9.00 10.85
C PRO A 144 6.40 10.25 11.35
N ALA A 145 7.13 11.35 11.51
CA ALA A 145 6.54 12.66 11.72
C ALA A 145 5.79 13.11 10.46
N ARG A 146 4.79 13.98 10.64
CA ARG A 146 4.11 14.61 9.50
C ARG A 146 5.11 15.42 8.67
N LEU A 147 4.87 15.52 7.36
CA LEU A 147 5.80 16.12 6.42
C LEU A 147 6.05 17.62 6.72
N ASP A 148 5.01 18.35 7.12
CA ASP A 148 5.09 19.75 7.58
C ASP A 148 6.05 19.92 8.76
N VAL A 149 6.01 18.98 9.71
CA VAL A 149 6.93 18.93 10.86
C VAL A 149 8.36 18.61 10.39
N GLN A 150 8.52 17.67 9.45
CA GLN A 150 9.84 17.32 8.90
C GLN A 150 10.48 18.46 8.10
N GLU A 151 9.70 19.19 7.28
CA GLU A 151 10.16 20.33 6.47
C GLU A 151 10.63 21.52 7.34
N SER A 152 10.11 21.64 8.56
CA SER A 152 10.52 22.67 9.53
C SER A 152 11.83 22.35 10.27
N GLN A 153 12.36 21.13 10.17
CA GLN A 153 13.57 20.74 10.88
C GLN A 153 14.85 21.16 10.13
N PRO A 154 15.88 21.69 10.83
CA PRO A 154 17.13 22.14 10.21
C PRO A 154 17.90 21.02 9.48
N ASP A 155 17.70 19.76 9.91
CA ASP A 155 18.33 18.57 9.31
C ASP A 155 17.59 18.02 8.08
N TYR A 156 16.51 18.68 7.64
CA TYR A 156 15.71 18.25 6.50
C TYR A 156 16.50 18.26 5.18
N VAL A 157 17.42 19.21 5.02
CA VAL A 157 18.16 19.45 3.76
C VAL A 157 18.99 18.23 3.34
N SER A 158 19.62 17.52 4.29
CA SER A 158 20.36 16.29 4.05
C SER A 158 19.47 15.08 3.76
N THR A 159 18.21 15.10 4.23
CA THR A 159 17.19 14.07 3.95
C THR A 159 16.49 14.33 2.60
N ALA A 160 16.41 15.60 2.17
CA ALA A 160 15.73 16.05 0.96
C ALA A 160 16.36 15.55 -0.36
N LEU A 161 17.67 15.26 -0.38
CA LEU A 161 18.34 14.67 -1.55
C LEU A 161 17.75 13.28 -1.95
N SER A 162 17.11 12.58 -1.01
CA SER A 162 16.38 11.33 -1.26
C SER A 162 14.90 11.53 -1.65
N ASN A 163 14.35 12.73 -1.45
CA ASN A 163 12.95 13.09 -1.72
C ASN A 163 12.73 13.70 -3.11
N LYS A 164 13.74 13.67 -3.99
CA LYS A 164 13.67 14.19 -5.38
C LYS A 164 12.55 13.59 -6.24
N GLN A 165 11.89 12.53 -5.78
CA GLN A 165 10.72 11.95 -6.46
C GLN A 165 9.38 12.49 -5.97
N LEU A 166 9.30 13.10 -4.80
CA LEU A 166 8.08 13.77 -4.35
C LEU A 166 7.82 15.06 -5.16
N SER A 167 8.87 15.68 -5.71
CA SER A 167 8.72 16.82 -6.63
C SER A 167 8.03 16.44 -7.94
N HIS A 168 8.20 15.21 -8.45
CA HIS A 168 7.46 14.73 -9.62
C HIS A 168 5.94 14.70 -9.38
N PHE A 169 5.50 14.45 -8.14
CA PHE A 169 4.09 14.53 -7.76
C PHE A 169 3.62 15.96 -7.46
N LYS A 170 4.52 16.95 -7.46
CA LYS A 170 4.17 18.37 -7.45
C LYS A 170 4.11 18.96 -8.87
N GLU A 171 4.37 18.15 -9.91
CA GLU A 171 4.31 18.60 -11.29
C GLU A 171 2.85 18.82 -11.75
N PRO A 172 2.61 19.71 -12.73
CA PRO A 172 1.27 20.11 -13.13
C PRO A 172 0.36 18.94 -13.58
N TRP A 173 0.93 17.87 -14.12
CA TRP A 173 0.19 16.68 -14.55
C TRP A 173 -0.47 15.92 -13.38
N ALA A 174 0.04 16.04 -12.15
CA ALA A 174 -0.50 15.33 -11.00
C ALA A 174 -1.69 16.08 -10.35
N LEU A 175 -1.86 17.38 -10.65
CA LEU A 175 -2.91 18.22 -10.06
C LEU A 175 -4.32 17.72 -10.38
N ALA A 176 -4.52 17.12 -11.55
CA ALA A 176 -5.80 16.51 -11.91
C ALA A 176 -6.20 15.38 -10.94
N ILE A 177 -5.23 14.67 -10.34
CA ILE A 177 -5.45 13.57 -9.40
C ILE A 177 -5.79 14.11 -8.00
N TYR A 178 -5.31 15.30 -7.67
CA TYR A 178 -5.52 15.95 -6.37
C TYR A 178 -6.75 16.85 -6.32
N HIS A 179 -7.40 17.10 -7.45
CA HIS A 179 -8.63 17.87 -7.52
C HIS A 179 -9.75 17.16 -6.72
N ASP A 180 -10.57 17.93 -5.99
CA ASP A 180 -11.68 17.43 -5.17
C ASP A 180 -12.69 16.55 -5.98
N ARG A 181 -13.00 16.97 -7.21
CA ARG A 181 -13.88 16.27 -8.16
C ARG A 181 -13.27 15.03 -8.82
N PHE A 182 -11.98 14.74 -8.62
CA PHE A 182 -11.36 13.52 -9.15
C PHE A 182 -12.02 12.25 -8.59
N SER A 183 -12.55 12.33 -7.37
CA SER A 183 -13.27 11.22 -6.74
C SER A 183 -14.56 10.84 -7.49
N ASP A 184 -15.22 11.81 -8.13
CA ASP A 184 -16.43 11.58 -8.92
C ASP A 184 -16.10 11.03 -10.31
N LEU A 185 -15.04 11.56 -10.97
CA LEU A 185 -14.50 10.95 -12.19
C LEU A 185 -14.15 9.48 -11.95
N LYS A 186 -13.50 9.15 -10.82
CA LYS A 186 -13.17 7.77 -10.48
C LYS A 186 -14.40 6.87 -10.34
N LYS A 187 -15.52 7.37 -9.79
CA LYS A 187 -16.78 6.62 -9.70
C LYS A 187 -17.39 6.42 -11.08
N GLU A 188 -17.41 7.45 -11.91
CA GLU A 188 -17.95 7.40 -13.28
C GLU A 188 -17.19 6.41 -14.15
N LEU A 189 -15.86 6.48 -14.15
CA LEU A 189 -15.01 5.55 -14.88
C LEU A 189 -15.20 4.10 -14.40
N ARG A 190 -15.45 3.89 -13.10
CA ARG A 190 -15.78 2.56 -12.56
C ARG A 190 -17.09 2.08 -13.11
N GLN A 191 -18.11 2.93 -13.10
CA GLN A 191 -19.41 2.58 -13.63
C GLN A 191 -19.32 2.18 -15.10
N ILE A 192 -18.56 2.93 -15.92
CA ILE A 192 -18.32 2.59 -17.33
C ILE A 192 -17.73 1.19 -17.47
N LEU A 193 -16.70 0.81 -16.71
CA LEU A 193 -16.10 -0.53 -16.83
C LEU A 193 -17.01 -1.67 -16.36
N VAL A 194 -17.94 -1.38 -15.45
CA VAL A 194 -18.86 -2.37 -14.88
C VAL A 194 -20.07 -2.60 -15.79
N SER A 195 -20.66 -1.51 -16.30
CA SER A 195 -21.93 -1.55 -17.02
C SER A 195 -21.80 -1.75 -18.52
N THR A 196 -20.61 -1.56 -19.09
CA THR A 196 -20.42 -1.73 -20.54
C THR A 196 -20.34 -3.21 -20.87
N GLN A 197 -21.34 -3.70 -21.58
CA GLN A 197 -21.40 -5.03 -22.15
C GLN A 197 -21.53 -4.88 -23.67
N GLU A 198 -20.77 -5.67 -24.42
CA GLU A 198 -20.88 -5.77 -25.87
C GLU A 198 -21.55 -7.12 -26.19
N GLU A 199 -22.34 -7.18 -27.27
CA GLU A 199 -23.09 -8.40 -27.62
C GLU A 199 -22.18 -9.63 -27.83
N GLU A 200 -20.91 -9.41 -28.19
CA GLU A 200 -19.93 -10.47 -28.48
C GLU A 200 -18.81 -10.60 -27.43
N MET A 201 -18.70 -9.68 -26.47
CA MET A 201 -17.65 -9.73 -25.43
C MET A 201 -18.18 -9.45 -24.03
N PRO A 202 -17.81 -10.27 -23.03
CA PRO A 202 -18.13 -10.00 -21.64
C PRO A 202 -17.49 -8.68 -21.17
N SER A 203 -18.10 -8.04 -20.17
CA SER A 203 -17.57 -6.78 -19.63
C SER A 203 -16.14 -6.95 -19.12
N MET A 204 -15.38 -5.84 -19.06
CA MET A 204 -14.02 -5.87 -18.51
C MET A 204 -13.97 -6.44 -17.08
N GLN A 205 -15.05 -6.24 -16.34
CA GLN A 205 -15.27 -6.83 -15.02
C GLN A 205 -15.28 -8.37 -15.08
N GLU A 206 -16.07 -8.89 -15.99
CA GLU A 206 -16.27 -10.31 -16.15
C GLU A 206 -15.00 -10.99 -16.71
N LEU A 207 -14.32 -10.37 -17.68
CA LEU A 207 -13.01 -10.84 -18.16
C LEU A 207 -11.97 -10.95 -17.04
N VAL A 208 -11.92 -9.97 -16.14
CA VAL A 208 -11.02 -10.02 -14.97
C VAL A 208 -11.40 -11.16 -14.03
N ARG A 209 -12.70 -11.37 -13.80
CA ARG A 209 -13.20 -12.47 -12.96
C ARG A 209 -12.79 -13.83 -13.54
N GLN A 210 -13.07 -14.06 -14.81
CA GLN A 210 -12.78 -15.30 -15.52
C GLN A 210 -11.27 -15.62 -15.54
N ILE A 211 -10.40 -14.61 -15.66
CA ILE A 211 -8.95 -14.77 -15.57
C ILE A 211 -8.51 -15.15 -14.15
N VAL A 212 -9.06 -14.52 -13.11
CA VAL A 212 -8.70 -14.79 -11.72
C VAL A 212 -9.17 -16.18 -11.28
N GLU A 213 -10.34 -16.59 -11.75
CA GLU A 213 -10.93 -17.91 -11.49
C GLU A 213 -10.31 -19.02 -12.35
N GLY A 214 -9.46 -18.67 -13.33
CA GLY A 214 -8.75 -19.62 -14.18
C GLY A 214 -9.62 -20.23 -15.29
N GLU A 215 -10.78 -19.63 -15.57
CA GLU A 215 -11.70 -20.07 -16.63
C GLU A 215 -11.12 -19.81 -18.04
N ILE A 216 -10.23 -18.83 -18.17
CA ILE A 216 -9.53 -18.51 -19.42
C ILE A 216 -8.05 -18.92 -19.32
N SER A 217 -7.64 -19.88 -20.15
CA SER A 217 -6.23 -20.22 -20.34
C SER A 217 -5.57 -19.25 -21.31
N LEU A 218 -4.79 -18.31 -20.79
CA LEU A 218 -4.12 -17.28 -21.58
C LEU A 218 -2.74 -17.75 -22.06
N LEU A 219 -2.47 -17.58 -23.37
CA LEU A 219 -1.15 -17.79 -23.98
C LEU A 219 -0.15 -16.68 -23.62
N GLU A 220 -0.65 -15.53 -23.19
CA GLU A 220 0.14 -14.35 -22.81
C GLU A 220 -0.13 -13.93 -21.36
N ARG A 221 0.67 -12.98 -20.85
CA ARG A 221 0.45 -12.44 -19.50
C ARG A 221 -0.96 -11.82 -19.42
N PRO A 222 -1.75 -12.09 -18.38
CA PRO A 222 -3.12 -11.59 -18.26
C PRO A 222 -3.27 -10.07 -18.42
N LYS A 223 -2.26 -9.32 -18.00
CA LYS A 223 -2.20 -7.86 -18.17
C LYS A 223 -2.17 -7.43 -19.65
N THR A 224 -1.42 -8.13 -20.50
CA THR A 224 -1.29 -7.81 -21.92
C THR A 224 -2.60 -8.04 -22.65
N TYR A 225 -3.23 -9.19 -22.37
CA TYR A 225 -4.53 -9.57 -22.91
C TYR A 225 -5.62 -8.56 -22.56
N LEU A 226 -5.78 -8.25 -21.27
CA LEU A 226 -6.77 -7.28 -20.80
C LEU A 226 -6.58 -5.88 -21.43
N LYS A 227 -5.33 -5.48 -21.70
CA LYS A 227 -5.03 -4.22 -22.37
C LYS A 227 -5.45 -4.23 -23.83
N GLN A 228 -5.29 -5.36 -24.52
CA GLN A 228 -5.74 -5.50 -25.90
C GLN A 228 -7.27 -5.50 -25.99
N CYS A 229 -7.95 -6.28 -25.15
CA CYS A 229 -9.41 -6.28 -25.07
C CYS A 229 -9.94 -4.88 -24.78
N PHE A 230 -9.35 -4.17 -23.79
CA PHE A 230 -9.76 -2.82 -23.48
C PHE A 230 -9.63 -1.87 -24.67
N ARG A 231 -8.49 -1.91 -25.39
CA ARG A 231 -8.24 -1.04 -26.56
C ARG A 231 -9.23 -1.26 -27.69
N GLN A 232 -9.72 -2.48 -27.85
CA GLN A 232 -10.68 -2.86 -28.87
C GLN A 232 -12.13 -2.59 -28.45
N SER A 233 -12.39 -2.46 -27.15
CA SER A 233 -13.73 -2.23 -26.59
C SER A 233 -14.21 -0.77 -26.71
N ILE A 234 -15.53 -0.62 -26.72
CA ILE A 234 -16.25 0.67 -26.63
C ILE A 234 -15.94 1.36 -25.29
N CYS A 235 -15.57 0.60 -24.24
CA CYS A 235 -15.15 1.14 -22.95
C CYS A 235 -14.02 2.16 -23.09
N ASN A 236 -13.08 1.95 -24.03
CA ASN A 236 -11.97 2.87 -24.26
C ASN A 236 -12.46 4.27 -24.63
N ASN A 237 -13.38 4.35 -25.59
CA ASN A 237 -13.95 5.61 -26.07
C ASN A 237 -14.75 6.32 -24.96
N MET A 238 -15.51 5.57 -24.16
CA MET A 238 -16.29 6.14 -23.06
C MET A 238 -15.41 6.66 -21.93
N VAL A 239 -14.37 5.91 -21.54
CA VAL A 239 -13.38 6.34 -20.55
C VAL A 239 -12.65 7.59 -21.04
N GLN A 240 -12.20 7.61 -22.30
CA GLN A 240 -11.54 8.77 -22.88
C GLN A 240 -12.46 10.01 -22.88
N LYS A 241 -13.72 9.84 -23.29
CA LYS A 241 -14.71 10.92 -23.28
C LYS A 241 -14.97 11.47 -21.87
N SER A 242 -15.13 10.59 -20.89
CA SER A 242 -15.35 10.96 -19.48
C SER A 242 -14.18 11.78 -18.93
N ILE A 243 -12.93 11.36 -19.21
CA ILE A 243 -11.74 12.08 -18.76
C ILE A 243 -11.61 13.45 -19.47
N LEU A 244 -11.88 13.52 -20.77
CA LEU A 244 -11.88 14.79 -21.50
C LEU A 244 -12.94 15.75 -20.96
N ASN A 245 -14.15 15.26 -20.65
CA ASN A 245 -15.20 16.05 -20.03
C ASN A 245 -14.77 16.59 -18.66
N TYR A 246 -14.13 15.75 -17.84
CA TYR A 246 -13.58 16.17 -16.57
C TYR A 246 -12.53 17.28 -16.74
N LEU A 247 -11.55 17.11 -17.63
CA LEU A 247 -10.52 18.13 -17.85
C LEU A 247 -11.13 19.45 -18.35
N ASN A 248 -12.05 19.39 -19.31
CA ASN A 248 -12.75 20.56 -19.84
C ASN A 248 -13.56 21.29 -18.75
N TYR A 249 -14.35 20.55 -17.96
CA TYR A 249 -15.15 21.11 -16.88
C TYR A 249 -14.28 21.77 -15.79
N ASN A 250 -13.10 21.23 -15.53
CA ASN A 250 -12.16 21.71 -14.52
C ASN A 250 -11.09 22.65 -15.08
N ASN A 251 -11.19 23.08 -16.34
CA ASN A 251 -10.13 23.80 -17.04
C ASN A 251 -9.60 25.02 -16.26
N TYR A 252 -10.49 25.81 -15.62
CA TYR A 252 -10.07 26.96 -14.84
C TYR A 252 -9.04 26.61 -13.75
N HIS A 253 -9.16 25.43 -13.14
CA HIS A 253 -8.24 24.92 -12.12
C HIS A 253 -7.14 24.01 -12.69
N LEU A 254 -7.34 23.47 -13.89
CA LEU A 254 -6.43 22.56 -14.56
C LEU A 254 -5.94 23.11 -15.93
N PRO A 255 -5.46 24.37 -16.02
CA PRO A 255 -5.12 25.01 -17.29
C PRO A 255 -3.88 24.42 -17.97
N MET A 256 -3.15 23.56 -17.26
CA MET A 256 -1.96 22.87 -17.79
C MET A 256 -2.30 21.69 -18.71
N PHE A 257 -3.55 21.24 -18.74
CA PHE A 257 -3.98 20.14 -19.61
C PHE A 257 -4.58 20.69 -20.90
N ALA A 258 -4.12 20.18 -22.04
CA ALA A 258 -4.74 20.46 -23.32
C ALA A 258 -5.90 19.47 -23.58
N TRP A 259 -6.93 19.94 -24.29
CA TRP A 259 -8.04 19.10 -24.76
C TRP A 259 -8.37 19.43 -26.23
N PRO A 260 -9.07 18.52 -26.95
CA PRO A 260 -9.42 18.75 -28.35
C PRO A 260 -10.27 20.01 -28.52
N GLY A 261 -9.85 20.92 -29.41
CA GLY A 261 -10.51 22.20 -29.65
C GLY A 261 -9.85 23.40 -28.95
N ILE A 262 -8.77 23.17 -28.20
CA ILE A 262 -7.79 24.22 -27.89
C ILE A 262 -6.71 24.22 -28.97
N VAL A 263 -6.67 25.35 -29.70
CA VAL A 263 -6.00 25.63 -30.99
C VAL A 263 -6.75 25.09 -32.20
#